data_AF-A0A947DYD4-F1
#
_entry.id   AF-A0A947DYD4-F1
#
_cell.length_a   1.000
_cell.length_b   1.000
_cell.length_c   1.000
_cell.angle_alpha   90.00
_cell.angle_beta   90.00
_cell.angle_gamma   90.00
#
_symmetry.space_group_name_H-M   'P 1'
#
loop_
_entity.id
_entity.type
_entity.pdbx_description
1 polymer ?
#
loop_
_entity_poly.entity_id
_entity_poly.type
_entity_poly.pdbx_seq_one_letter_code
_entity_poly.pdbx_strand_id
1 'polypeptide(L)' 'MSDDKSHTPSNFLRQIIERDLAQGTYASRHFAGTPGDAAHHAAGPLDPAKIRTRFPPEPNGYLHIGHAKSICLNFG' A
#
# COMPACT_ATOMS: atom_id res chain seq x y z
N MET A 1 -14.42 -24.77 -8.41
CA MET A 1 -13.39 -24.22 -7.52
C MET A 1 -14.04 -23.06 -6.81
N SER A 2 -14.47 -23.26 -5.57
CA SER A 2 -15.35 -22.34 -4.85
C SER A 2 -14.58 -21.07 -4.45
N ASP A 3 -14.98 -19.92 -4.99
CA ASP A 3 -14.53 -18.61 -4.50
C ASP A 3 -15.05 -18.44 -3.07
N ASP A 4 -14.21 -18.73 -2.08
CA ASP A 4 -14.40 -18.26 -0.72
C ASP A 4 -14.21 -16.74 -0.73
N LYS A 5 -15.29 -16.01 -1.03
CA LYS A 5 -15.31 -14.55 -0.87
C LYS A 5 -15.34 -14.26 0.63
N SER A 6 -14.16 -14.30 1.24
CA SER A 6 -13.91 -13.76 2.57
C SER A 6 -14.56 -12.39 2.64
N HIS A 7 -15.44 -12.17 3.60
CA HIS A 7 -16.19 -10.92 3.74
C HIS A 7 -15.23 -9.84 4.28
N THR A 8 -14.39 -9.29 3.42
CA THR A 8 -13.43 -8.26 3.86
C THR A 8 -14.22 -7.00 4.23
N PRO A 9 -14.07 -6.48 5.45
CA PRO A 9 -14.78 -5.26 5.86
C PRO A 9 -14.45 -4.13 4.87
N SER A 10 -15.50 -3.56 4.28
CA SER A 10 -15.38 -2.50 3.27
C SER A 10 -15.18 -1.14 3.93
N ASN A 11 -14.26 -0.36 3.40
CA ASN A 11 -14.01 1.03 3.79
C ASN A 11 -13.70 1.87 2.55
N PHE A 12 -13.74 3.20 2.68
CA PHE A 12 -13.55 4.11 1.55
C PHE A 12 -12.15 4.00 0.90
N LEU A 13 -11.10 3.67 1.66
CA LEU A 13 -9.74 3.48 1.12
C LEU A 13 -9.70 2.29 0.17
N ARG A 14 -10.39 1.19 0.53
CA ARG A 14 -10.51 0.01 -0.32
C ARG A 14 -11.22 0.34 -1.64
N GLN A 15 -12.31 1.10 -1.59
CA GLN A 15 -13.03 1.52 -2.79
C GLN A 15 -12.16 2.40 -3.71
N ILE A 16 -11.37 3.31 -3.14
CA ILE A 16 -10.42 4.14 -3.91
C ILE A 16 -9.35 3.25 -4.56
N ILE A 17 -8.75 2.35 -3.79
CA ILE A 17 -7.73 1.41 -4.29
C ILE A 17 -8.30 0.57 -5.44
N GLU A 18 -9.47 -0.04 -5.26
CA GLU A 18 -10.11 -0.89 -6.26
C GLU A 18 -10.43 -0.11 -7.54
N ARG A 19 -10.94 1.13 -7.40
CA ARG A 19 -11.20 2.01 -8.55
C ARG A 19 -9.92 2.37 -9.30
N ASP A 20 -8.87 2.80 -8.58
CA ASP A 20 -7.61 3.23 -9.19
C ASP A 20 -6.90 2.04 -9.86
N LEU A 21 -6.99 0.84 -9.28
CA LEU A 21 -6.50 -0.39 -9.89
C LEU A 21 -7.30 -0.75 -11.16
N ALA A 22 -8.63 -0.63 -11.13
CA ALA A 22 -9.48 -0.89 -12.29
C ALA A 22 -9.22 0.09 -13.44
N GLN A 23 -8.85 1.33 -13.12
CA GLN A 23 -8.47 2.36 -14.10
C GLN A 23 -7.03 2.25 -14.58
N GLY A 24 -6.20 1.41 -13.95
CA GLY A 24 -4.77 1.31 -14.26
C GLY A 24 -3.97 2.56 -13.90
N THR A 25 -4.47 3.40 -12.97
CA THR A 25 -3.88 4.70 -12.59
C THR A 25 -2.39 4.60 -12.24
N TYR A 26 -1.96 3.45 -11.74
CA TYR A 26 -0.61 3.20 -11.24
C TYR A 26 0.22 2.24 -12.09
N ALA A 27 -0.28 1.83 -13.27
CA ALA A 27 0.36 0.82 -14.11
C ALA A 27 1.76 1.21 -14.62
N SER A 28 2.05 2.51 -14.72
CA SER A 28 3.35 3.04 -15.18
C SER A 28 4.25 3.51 -14.03
N ARG A 29 3.91 3.23 -12.77
CA ARG A 29 4.78 3.57 -11.65
C ARG A 29 6.06 2.76 -11.71
N HIS A 30 7.16 3.39 -11.32
CA HIS A 30 8.47 2.75 -11.19
C HIS A 30 8.85 2.67 -9.70
N PHE A 31 9.56 1.61 -9.32
CA PHE A 31 10.11 1.46 -7.97
C PHE A 31 11.51 0.85 -8.01
N ALA A 32 12.49 1.64 -7.57
CA ALA A 32 13.90 1.29 -7.59
C ALA A 32 14.37 0.29 -6.51
N GLY A 33 13.48 -0.27 -5.69
CA GLY A 33 13.84 -1.32 -4.71
C GLY A 33 14.18 -0.78 -3.33
N THR A 34 14.70 0.44 -3.23
CA THR A 34 15.15 1.07 -1.98
C THR A 34 14.46 2.41 -1.73
N PRO A 35 14.46 2.92 -0.48
CA PRO A 35 14.00 4.28 -0.20
C PRO A 35 14.81 5.31 -1.00
N GLY A 36 14.12 6.26 -1.62
CA GLY A 36 14.74 7.35 -2.35
C GLY A 36 13.70 8.38 -2.79
N ASP A 37 14.15 9.36 -3.56
CA ASP A 37 13.28 10.40 -4.09
C ASP A 37 12.59 9.96 -5.40
N ALA A 38 11.85 10.90 -6.01
CA ALA A 38 11.16 10.64 -7.26
C ALA A 38 12.13 10.30 -8.41
N ALA A 39 13.34 10.90 -8.44
CA ALA A 39 14.33 10.63 -9.48
C ALA A 39 14.91 9.22 -9.35
N HIS A 40 15.21 8.80 -8.11
CA HIS A 40 15.64 7.44 -7.80
C HIS A 40 14.61 6.42 -8.29
N HIS A 41 13.33 6.63 -7.96
CA HIS A 41 12.27 5.72 -8.37
C HIS A 41 12.01 5.74 -9.88
N ALA A 42 12.10 6.89 -10.54
CA ALA A 42 11.93 7.01 -11.99
C ALA A 42 12.99 6.25 -12.79
N ALA A 43 14.20 6.09 -12.24
CA ALA A 43 15.26 5.27 -12.83
C ALA A 43 15.09 3.76 -12.53
N GLY A 44 14.15 3.39 -11.67
CA GLY A 44 13.85 2.01 -11.31
C GLY A 44 13.02 1.28 -12.38
N PRO A 45 12.92 -0.05 -12.29
CA PRO A 45 12.01 -0.83 -13.13
C PRO A 45 10.54 -0.49 -12.82
N LEU A 46 9.63 -0.91 -13.71
CA LEU A 46 8.19 -0.83 -13.44
C LEU A 46 7.88 -1.54 -12.13
N ASP A 47 7.05 -0.91 -11.30
CA ASP A 47 6.71 -1.44 -10.00
C ASP A 47 5.83 -2.68 -10.16
N PRO A 48 6.30 -3.88 -9.73
CA PRO A 48 5.48 -5.08 -9.81
C PRO A 48 4.33 -5.07 -8.80
N ALA A 49 4.40 -4.21 -7.78
CA ALA A 49 3.37 -4.12 -6.76
C ALA A 49 2.15 -3.35 -7.28
N LYS A 50 0.96 -3.95 -7.14
CA LYS A 50 -0.32 -3.28 -7.46
C LYS A 50 -0.55 -2.06 -6.56
N ILE A 51 -0.21 -2.18 -5.28
CA ILE A 51 -0.27 -1.14 -4.27
C ILE A 51 0.91 -1.26 -3.32
N ARG A 52 1.30 -0.14 -2.71
CA ARG A 52 2.30 -0.08 -1.64
C ARG A 52 1.76 0.76 -0.48
N THR A 53 1.54 0.13 0.65
CA THR A 53 1.18 0.76 1.92
C THR A 53 2.44 0.94 2.77
N ARG A 54 2.37 1.83 3.77
CA ARG A 54 3.51 2.07 4.67
C ARG A 54 3.02 2.54 6.02
N PHE A 55 3.71 2.11 7.07
CA PHE A 55 3.56 2.64 8.41
C PHE A 55 4.87 3.33 8.79
N PRO A 56 4.94 4.68 8.78
CA PRO A 56 6.15 5.44 9.08
C PRO A 56 6.10 6.05 10.49
N PRO A 57 6.22 5.26 11.58
CA PRO A 57 6.32 5.84 12.91
C PRO A 57 7.64 6.60 13.05
N GLU A 58 7.64 7.67 13.84
CA GLU A 58 8.89 8.31 14.22
C GLU A 58 9.68 7.39 15.17
N PRO A 59 10.99 7.20 14.95
CA PRO A 59 11.82 6.29 15.76
C PRO A 59 12.21 6.90 17.12
N ASN A 60 11.33 7.72 17.71
CA ASN A 60 11.57 8.50 18.93
C ASN A 60 10.73 8.03 20.12
N GLY A 61 10.02 6.91 20.02
CA GLY A 61 9.19 6.39 21.10
C GLY A 61 8.74 4.94 20.90
N TYR A 62 8.05 4.40 21.91
CA TYR A 62 7.46 3.05 21.85
C TYR A 62 6.10 3.05 21.17
N LEU A 63 5.83 2.00 20.40
CA LEU A 63 4.52 1.78 19.84
C LEU A 63 3.54 1.35 20.94
N HIS A 64 2.39 2.04 21.04
CA HIS A 64 1.26 1.64 21.87
C HIS A 64 0.04 1.20 21.03
N ILE A 65 -1.05 0.79 21.69
CA ILE A 65 -2.28 0.28 21.06
C ILE A 65 -2.91 1.21 20.01
N GLY A 66 -2.65 2.51 20.09
CA GLY A 66 -3.11 3.48 19.09
C GLY A 66 -2.52 3.21 17.69
N HIS A 67 -1.30 2.67 17.62
CA HIS A 67 -0.66 2.30 16.36
C HIS A 67 -1.23 1.03 15.75
N ALA A 68 -1.85 0.14 16.54
CA ALA A 68 -2.37 -1.12 16.05
C ALA A 68 -3.34 -0.93 14.89
N LYS A 69 -4.20 0.11 14.94
CA LYS A 69 -5.12 0.42 13.85
C LYS A 69 -4.40 0.77 12.55
N SER A 70 -3.33 1.57 12.62
CA SER A 70 -2.56 1.95 11.43
C SER A 70 -1.78 0.76 10.87
N ILE A 71 -1.23 -0.08 11.74
CA ILE A 71 -0.53 -1.32 11.34
C ILE A 71 -1.50 -2.28 10.66
N CYS A 72 -2.65 -2.59 11.28
CA CYS A 72 -3.66 -3.48 10.70
C CYS A 72 -4.25 -2.91 9.41
N LEU A 73 -4.44 -1.60 9.29
CA LEU A 73 -4.91 -0.99 8.05
C LEU A 73 -3.89 -1.11 6.91
N ASN A 74 -2.60 -1.00 7.21
CA ASN A 74 -1.55 -1.01 6.19
C ASN A 74 -1.10 -2.43 5.82
N PHE A 75 -1.22 -3.43 6.71
CA PHE A 75 -0.62 -4.77 6.53
C PHE A 75 -1.52 -5.95 6.90
N GLY A 76 -2.74 -5.71 7.39
CA GLY A 76 -3.70 -6.76 7.78
C GLY A 76 -4.74 -7.10 6.73
#